data_AF-A0A8C1GE97-F1
#
_entry.id   AF-A0A8C1GE97-F1
#
_cell.length_a   1.000
_cell.length_b   1.000
_cell.length_c   1.000
_cell.angle_alpha   90.00
_cell.angle_beta   90.00
_cell.angle_gamma   90.00
#
_symmetry.space_group_name_H-M   'P 1'
#
loop_
_entity.id
_entity.type
_entity.pdbx_description
1 polymer ?
#
loop_
_entity_poly.entity_id
_entity_poly.type
_entity_poly.pdbx_seq_one_letter_code
_entity_poly.pdbx_strand_id
1 'polypeptide(L)'
;ALQKGGSILNNQENQDIATIAAIAETAFRQCDMFAKDLGGFHAKRHTVTVDDVKLTARRTTALYNYIQQKSEELALNNQELKEKRKRNAAKRKSKDMEAEENELED
;
A
#
# COMPACT_ATOMS: atom_id res chain seq x y z
N ALA A 1 13.24 51.48 -30.51
CA ALA A 1 12.87 50.07 -30.30
C ALA A 1 13.96 49.41 -29.47
N LEU A 2 13.67 49.07 -28.21
CA LEU A 2 14.47 48.10 -27.46
C LEU A 2 13.49 47.23 -26.67
N GLN A 3 13.55 45.94 -27.00
CA GLN A 3 12.61 44.90 -26.65
C GLN A 3 12.81 44.50 -25.19
N LYS A 4 11.71 44.52 -24.45
CA LYS A 4 11.56 43.93 -23.12
C LYS A 4 11.74 42.41 -23.21
N GLY A 5 12.24 41.79 -22.13
CA GLY A 5 11.99 40.38 -21.85
C GLY A 5 13.23 39.51 -21.68
N GLY A 6 14.08 39.83 -20.69
CA GLY A 6 14.97 38.83 -20.10
C GLY A 6 14.18 37.97 -19.12
N SER A 7 14.08 36.69 -19.43
CA SER A 7 13.20 35.68 -18.84
C SER A 7 13.35 35.55 -17.32
N ILE A 8 12.26 35.81 -16.59
CA ILE A 8 12.13 35.53 -15.16
C ILE A 8 11.81 34.05 -14.99
N LEU A 9 12.74 33.35 -14.32
CA LEU A 9 12.57 32.15 -13.48
C LEU A 9 12.02 30.88 -14.18
N ASN A 10 12.95 30.06 -14.68
CA ASN A 10 12.70 28.64 -14.84
C ASN A 10 12.67 27.99 -13.45
N ASN A 11 11.46 27.73 -12.96
CA ASN A 11 11.21 26.84 -11.83
C ASN A 11 11.52 25.40 -12.25
N GLN A 12 12.71 24.92 -11.91
CA GLN A 12 12.96 23.49 -11.78
C GLN A 12 13.49 23.29 -10.36
N GLU A 13 12.63 22.79 -9.48
CA GLU A 13 13.03 22.21 -8.19
C GLU A 13 13.95 21.01 -8.48
N ASN A 14 15.22 21.28 -8.75
CA ASN A 14 16.24 20.27 -8.65
C ASN A 14 16.48 20.08 -7.16
N GLN A 15 15.75 19.11 -6.58
CA GLN A 15 15.93 18.66 -5.22
C GLN A 15 17.41 18.32 -5.05
N ASP A 16 18.12 19.11 -4.23
CA ASP A 16 19.55 18.94 -4.01
C ASP A 16 19.83 17.49 -3.59
N ILE A 17 20.88 16.90 -4.16
CA ILE A 17 21.33 15.53 -3.84
C ILE A 17 21.51 15.39 -2.33
N ALA A 18 21.99 16.44 -1.65
CA ALA A 18 22.11 16.46 -0.20
C ALA A 18 20.74 16.34 0.51
N THR A 19 19.70 16.99 -0.01
CA THR A 19 18.33 16.89 0.54
C THR A 19 17.78 15.48 0.35
N ILE A 20 17.94 14.89 -0.83
CA ILE A 20 17.49 13.51 -1.10
C ILE A 20 18.22 12.53 -0.17
N ALA A 21 19.54 12.68 -0.02
CA ALA A 21 20.33 11.85 0.89
C ALA A 21 19.87 11.96 2.34
N ALA A 22 19.60 13.19 2.82
CA ALA A 22 19.12 13.42 4.17
C ALA A 22 17.72 12.82 4.41
N ILE A 23 16.82 12.92 3.44
CA ILE A 23 15.49 12.28 3.51
C ILE A 23 15.64 10.76 3.55
N ALA A 24 16.49 10.19 2.71
CA ALA A 24 16.74 8.75 2.66
C ALA A 24 17.33 8.23 3.98
N GLU A 25 18.32 8.94 4.55
CA GLU A 25 18.89 8.61 5.85
C GLU A 25 17.83 8.68 6.97
N THR A 26 17.02 9.73 6.95
CA THR A 26 15.93 9.92 7.93
C THR A 26 14.91 8.80 7.82
N ALA A 27 14.48 8.45 6.61
CA ALA A 27 13.53 7.36 6.36
C ALA A 27 14.09 6.01 6.84
N PHE A 28 15.37 5.75 6.59
CA PHE A 28 16.03 4.52 7.06
C PHE A 28 16.06 4.44 8.60
N ARG A 29 16.44 5.53 9.28
CA ARG A 29 16.42 5.60 10.75
C ARG A 29 15.01 5.49 11.31
N GLN A 30 14.01 6.03 10.60
CA GLN A 30 12.62 5.98 10.99
C GLN A 30 12.04 4.55 10.98
N CYS A 31 12.54 3.66 10.11
CA CYS A 31 12.14 2.25 10.09
C CYS A 31 12.44 1.52 11.42
N ASP A 32 13.56 1.80 12.08
CA ASP A 32 13.89 1.22 13.39
C ASP A 32 12.88 1.66 14.47
N MET A 33 12.49 2.95 14.44
CA MET A 33 11.47 3.46 15.35
C MET A 33 10.10 2.83 15.07
N PHE A 34 9.70 2.69 13.80
CA PHE A 34 8.46 2.01 13.43
C PHE A 34 8.46 0.54 13.84
N ALA A 35 9.58 -0.18 13.68
CA ALA A 35 9.68 -1.57 14.10
C ALA A 35 9.48 -1.74 15.61
N LYS A 36 10.07 -0.85 16.41
CA LYS A 36 9.90 -0.83 17.88
C LYS A 36 8.47 -0.49 18.29
N ASP A 37 7.87 0.53 17.67
CA ASP A 37 6.49 0.92 17.92
C ASP A 37 5.53 -0.24 17.58
N LEU A 38 5.68 -0.83 16.39
CA LEU A 38 4.86 -1.97 15.97
C LEU A 38 5.03 -3.16 16.91
N GLY A 39 6.26 -3.49 17.32
CA GLY A 39 6.52 -4.55 18.29
C GLY A 39 5.88 -4.29 19.66
N GLY A 40 5.81 -3.04 20.10
CA GLY A 40 5.16 -2.65 21.35
C GLY A 40 3.62 -2.72 21.28
N PHE A 41 3.02 -2.35 20.15
CA PHE A 41 1.57 -2.38 19.97
C PHE A 41 1.01 -3.78 19.76
N HIS A 42 1.89 -4.70 19.37
CA HIS A 42 1.50 -6.04 18.99
C HIS A 42 0.93 -6.91 20.12
N ALA A 43 1.09 -6.47 21.37
CA ALA A 43 0.66 -7.18 22.57
C ALA A 43 1.14 -8.65 22.54
N LYS A 44 0.21 -9.62 22.65
CA LYS A 44 0.53 -11.06 22.62
C LYS A 44 0.43 -11.68 21.21
N ARG A 45 0.15 -10.89 20.18
CA ARG A 45 0.04 -11.39 18.80
C ARG A 45 1.45 -11.50 18.20
N HIS A 46 1.62 -12.44 17.28
CA HIS A 46 2.87 -12.63 16.51
C HIS A 46 2.76 -12.15 15.05
N THR A 47 1.59 -11.69 14.61
CA THR A 47 1.36 -11.14 13.25
C THR A 47 0.79 -9.72 13.27
N VAL A 48 1.55 -8.73 12.78
CA VAL A 48 1.17 -7.30 12.84
C VAL A 48 -0.15 -7.10 12.09
N THR A 49 -1.03 -6.27 12.67
CA THR A 49 -2.37 -5.98 12.15
C THR A 49 -2.51 -4.51 11.75
N VAL A 50 -3.59 -4.20 11.06
CA VAL A 50 -3.94 -2.84 10.66
C VAL A 50 -4.07 -1.90 11.86
N ASP A 51 -4.58 -2.38 12.99
CA ASP A 51 -4.77 -1.55 14.18
C ASP A 51 -3.43 -1.11 14.79
N ASP A 52 -2.39 -1.95 14.70
CA ASP A 52 -1.04 -1.59 15.13
C ASP A 52 -0.48 -0.44 14.27
N VAL A 53 -0.70 -0.52 12.95
CA VAL A 53 -0.25 0.51 11.99
C VAL A 53 -1.00 1.83 12.19
N LYS A 54 -2.33 1.76 12.41
CA LYS A 54 -3.14 2.94 12.75
C LYS A 54 -2.65 3.60 14.05
N LEU A 55 -2.28 2.79 15.04
CA LEU A 55 -1.75 3.30 16.31
C LEU A 55 -0.39 3.99 16.13
N THR A 56 0.47 3.50 15.23
CA THR A 56 1.71 4.20 14.84
C THR A 56 1.44 5.57 14.20
N ALA A 57 0.37 5.69 13.40
CA ALA A 57 -0.01 6.93 12.71
C ALA A 57 -0.72 7.98 13.59
N ARG A 58 -1.04 7.66 14.86
CA ARG A 58 -1.94 8.46 15.71
C ARG A 58 -1.46 9.86 16.08
N ARG A 59 -0.18 10.19 15.84
CA ARG A 59 0.43 11.45 16.30
C ARG A 59 -0.22 12.68 15.67
N THR A 60 -0.68 12.57 14.42
CA THR A 60 -1.40 13.65 13.74
C THR A 60 -2.74 13.14 13.22
N THR A 61 -3.80 13.91 13.47
CA THR A 61 -5.17 13.55 13.06
C THR A 61 -5.28 13.38 11.55
N ALA A 62 -4.62 14.23 10.78
CA ALA A 62 -4.62 14.16 9.31
C ALA A 62 -4.01 12.83 8.81
N LEU A 63 -2.87 12.40 9.37
CA LEU A 63 -2.24 11.14 8.97
C LEU A 63 -3.04 9.94 9.43
N TYR A 64 -3.56 9.95 10.66
CA TYR A 64 -4.42 8.88 11.17
C TYR A 64 -5.65 8.68 10.28
N ASN A 65 -6.35 9.75 9.92
CA ASN A 65 -7.52 9.70 9.05
C ASN A 65 -7.16 9.17 7.65
N TYR A 66 -6.04 9.63 7.09
CA TYR A 66 -5.56 9.15 5.79
C TYR A 66 -5.27 7.64 5.80
N ILE A 67 -4.54 7.16 6.81
CA ILE A 67 -4.23 5.73 6.98
C ILE A 67 -5.49 4.91 7.23
N GLN A 68 -6.43 5.43 8.02
CA GLN A 68 -7.73 4.81 8.26
C GLN A 68 -8.49 4.59 6.96
N GLN A 69 -8.64 5.64 6.13
CA GLN A 69 -9.30 5.53 4.83
C GLN A 69 -8.58 4.55 3.90
N LYS A 70 -7.24 4.62 3.82
CA LYS A 70 -6.45 3.70 2.97
C LYS A 70 -6.57 2.25 3.40
N SER A 71 -6.69 1.98 4.70
CA SER A 71 -6.87 0.61 5.19
C SER A 71 -8.23 0.02 4.79
N GLU A 72 -9.29 0.84 4.76
CA GLU A 72 -10.63 0.40 4.33
C GLU A 72 -10.67 0.15 2.83
N GLU A 73 -10.06 1.01 2.03
CA GLU A 73 -9.89 0.83 0.58
C GLU A 73 -9.18 -0.49 0.25
N LEU A 74 -8.08 -0.79 0.96
CA LEU A 74 -7.35 -2.05 0.81
C LEU A 74 -8.18 -3.27 1.24
N ALA A 75 -8.98 -3.16 2.30
CA ALA A 75 -9.84 -4.24 2.75
C ALA A 75 -10.89 -4.62 1.69
N LEU A 76 -11.52 -3.62 1.05
CA LEU A 76 -12.47 -3.83 -0.04
C LEU A 76 -11.81 -4.49 -1.26
N ASN A 77 -10.64 -4.00 -1.68
CA ASN A 77 -9.90 -4.59 -2.79
C ASN A 77 -9.50 -6.05 -2.51
N ASN A 78 -9.02 -6.36 -1.30
CA ASN A 78 -8.68 -7.72 -0.90
C ASN A 78 -9.91 -8.66 -0.92
N GLN A 79 -11.08 -8.15 -0.53
CA GLN A 79 -12.33 -8.91 -0.61
C GLN A 79 -12.71 -9.19 -2.06
N GLU A 80 -12.66 -8.19 -2.94
CA GLU A 80 -12.95 -8.35 -4.37
C GLU A 80 -12.02 -9.40 -5.01
N LEU A 81 -10.71 -9.32 -4.73
CA LEU A 81 -9.73 -10.30 -5.21
C LEU A 81 -10.03 -11.72 -4.69
N LYS A 82 -10.44 -11.85 -3.43
CA LYS A 82 -10.83 -13.14 -2.85
C LYS A 82 -12.07 -13.72 -3.55
N GLU A 83 -13.07 -12.90 -3.84
CA GLU A 83 -14.25 -13.31 -4.59
C GLU A 83 -13.92 -13.70 -6.02
N LYS A 84 -13.08 -12.93 -6.71
CA LYS A 84 -12.59 -13.24 -8.06
C LYS A 84 -11.86 -14.58 -8.10
N ARG A 85 -10.99 -14.84 -7.11
CA ARG A 85 -10.29 -16.14 -6.96
C ARG A 85 -11.29 -17.29 -6.76
N LYS A 86 -12.31 -17.10 -5.90
CA LYS A 86 -13.37 -18.11 -5.69
C LYS A 86 -14.16 -18.40 -6.98
N ARG A 87 -14.57 -17.37 -7.72
CA ARG A 87 -15.27 -17.53 -9.01
C ARG A 87 -14.43 -18.28 -10.03
N ASN A 88 -13.13 -17.96 -10.11
CA ASN A 88 -12.22 -18.64 -11.03
C ASN A 88 -11.98 -20.11 -10.64
N ALA A 89 -11.87 -20.41 -9.35
CA ALA A 89 -11.76 -21.78 -8.87
C ALA A 89 -13.02 -22.61 -9.18
N ALA A 90 -14.21 -22.02 -8.99
CA ALA A 90 -15.47 -22.66 -9.33
C ALA A 90 -15.58 -22.97 -10.84
N LYS A 91 -15.17 -22.04 -11.71
CA LYS A 91 -15.13 -22.27 -13.17
C LYS A 91 -14.19 -23.38 -13.60
N ARG A 92 -13.06 -23.55 -12.91
CA ARG A 92 -12.14 -24.67 -13.20
C ARG A 92 -12.76 -25.99 -12.80
N LYS A 93 -13.38 -26.04 -11.62
CA LYS A 93 -14.04 -27.24 -11.12
C LYS A 93 -15.22 -27.68 -12.01
N SER A 94 -16.01 -26.73 -12.53
CA SER A 94 -17.11 -27.06 -13.44
C SER A 94 -16.59 -27.64 -14.77
N LYS A 95 -15.50 -27.10 -15.31
CA LYS A 95 -14.89 -27.57 -16.55
C LYS A 95 -14.28 -28.98 -16.41
N ASP A 96 -13.70 -29.30 -15.25
CA ASP A 96 -13.19 -30.65 -14.95
C ASP A 96 -14.33 -31.67 -14.92
N MET A 97 -15.45 -31.33 -14.27
CA MET A 97 -16.62 -32.22 -14.19
C MET A 97 -17.27 -32.43 -15.58
N GLU A 98 -17.37 -31.39 -16.40
CA GLU A 98 -17.87 -31.51 -17.78
C GLU A 98 -16.93 -32.36 -18.67
N ALA A 99 -15.62 -32.38 -18.41
CA ALA A 99 -14.68 -33.22 -19.15
C ALA A 99 -14.77 -34.69 -18.72
N GLU A 100 -14.91 -34.94 -17.41
CA GLU A 100 -15.04 -36.28 -16.85
C GLU A 100 -16.37 -36.96 -17.26
N GLU A 101 -17.45 -36.19 -17.37
CA GLU A 101 -18.77 -36.69 -17.83
C GLU A 101 -18.74 -37.06 -19.32
N ASN A 102 -18.04 -36.30 -20.18
CA ASN A 102 -17.89 -36.63 -21.60
C ASN A 102 -16.95 -37.83 -21.85
N GLU A 103 -15.99 -38.12 -20.97
CA GLU A 103 -15.12 -39.31 -21.09
C GLU A 103 -15.79 -40.61 -20.59
N LEU A 104 -16.92 -40.51 -19.88
CA LEU A 104 -17.70 -41.66 -19.38
C LEU A 104 -18.84 -42.08 -20.31
N GLU A 105 -19.15 -41.30 -21.35
CA GLU A 105 -20.23 -41.55 -22.31
C GLU A 105 -19.76 -42.17 -23.66
N ASP A 106 -18.45 -42.34 -23.88
CA ASP A 106 -17.82 -43.06 -25.02
C ASP A 106 -17.30 -44.46 -24.62
#